data_AF-A0ABD5T6N9-F1
#
_entry.id   AF-A0ABD5T6N9-F1
#
_cell.length_a   1.000
_cell.length_b   1.000
_cell.length_c   1.000
_cell.angle_alpha   90.00
_cell.angle_beta   90.00
_cell.angle_gamma   90.00
#
_symmetry.space_group_name_H-M   'P 1'
#
loop_
_entity.id
_entity.type
_entity.pdbx_description
1 polymer ?
#
loop_
_entity_poly.entity_id
_entity_poly.type
_entity_poly.pdbx_seq_one_letter_code
_entity_poly.pdbx_strand_id
1 'polypeptide(L)'
;MTTYPPSPPTDDRATASQGRGETDPIEILHVEPSSRVAELLAAFADQAPDRFVVRSVDRVTAAMESVEDADCVVTEQRLPDGTGVELLGHV
;
A
#
# COMPACT_ATOMS: atom_id res chain seq x y z
N MET A 1 22.58 8.21 -32.76
CA MET A 1 22.19 8.87 -31.50
C MET A 1 20.69 9.08 -31.55
N THR A 2 19.92 8.21 -30.87
CA THR A 2 18.46 8.36 -30.75
C THR A 2 18.19 9.24 -29.54
N THR A 3 17.54 10.38 -29.74
CA THR A 3 17.07 11.25 -28.66
C THR A 3 15.67 10.79 -28.27
N TYR A 4 15.48 10.46 -27.00
CA TYR A 4 14.17 10.14 -26.44
C TYR A 4 13.40 11.46 -26.18
N PRO A 5 12.13 11.59 -26.57
CA PRO A 5 11.34 12.78 -26.26
C PRO A 5 11.11 12.88 -24.73
N PRO A 6 10.96 14.08 -24.17
CA PRO A 6 10.70 14.25 -22.74
C PRO A 6 9.36 13.60 -22.36
N SER A 7 9.33 12.94 -21.20
CA SER A 7 8.10 12.39 -20.62
C SER A 7 7.07 13.49 -20.40
N PRO A 8 5.76 13.22 -20.59
CA PRO A 8 4.72 14.17 -20.28
C PRO A 8 4.73 14.51 -18.77
N PRO A 9 4.28 15.72 -18.38
CA PRO A 9 4.13 16.05 -16.97
C PRO A 9 3.14 15.08 -16.32
N THR A 10 3.55 14.49 -15.19
CA THR A 10 2.66 13.69 -14.36
C THR A 10 1.63 14.63 -13.75
N ASP A 11 0.34 14.39 -14.01
CA ASP A 11 -0.76 15.15 -13.41
C ASP A 11 -0.86 14.73 -11.93
N ASP A 12 -0.12 15.43 -11.06
CA ASP A 12 -0.12 15.29 -9.59
C ASP A 12 -1.44 15.81 -8.99
N ARG A 13 -2.58 15.42 -9.56
CA ARG A 13 -3.88 15.61 -8.91
C ARG A 13 -4.09 14.53 -7.87
N ALA A 14 -3.29 14.59 -6.81
CA ALA A 14 -3.71 14.12 -5.50
C ALA A 14 -4.86 15.03 -5.05
N THR A 15 -6.09 14.62 -5.35
CA THR A 15 -7.28 15.28 -4.85
C THR A 15 -7.29 15.11 -3.33
N ALA A 16 -6.75 16.10 -2.61
CA ALA A 16 -6.87 16.17 -1.17
C ALA A 16 -8.35 16.32 -0.83
N SER A 17 -9.00 15.23 -0.40
CA SER A 17 -10.29 15.32 0.26
C SER A 17 -10.07 16.04 1.60
N GLN A 18 -10.39 17.33 1.63
CA GLN A 18 -10.55 18.06 2.88
C GLN A 18 -11.84 17.59 3.55
N GLY A 19 -11.75 16.48 4.28
CA GLY A 19 -12.74 16.05 5.27
C GLY A 19 -12.23 16.39 6.67
N ARG A 20 -12.69 17.51 7.23
CA ARG A 20 -12.42 17.90 8.62
C ARG A 20 -13.41 17.18 9.54
N GLY A 21 -13.05 15.95 9.90
CA GLY A 21 -13.59 15.15 11.00
C GLY A 21 -12.43 14.33 11.54
N GLU A 22 -12.45 14.00 12.83
CA GLU A 22 -11.50 13.04 13.42
C GLU A 22 -11.89 11.67 12.85
N THR A 23 -11.47 11.41 11.61
CA THR A 23 -11.73 10.15 10.92
C THR A 23 -10.76 9.14 11.47
N ASP A 24 -11.25 7.92 11.71
CA ASP A 24 -10.40 6.79 12.09
C ASP A 24 -9.21 6.67 11.11
N PRO A 25 -8.02 6.28 11.59
CA PRO A 25 -6.85 6.14 10.75
C PRO A 25 -7.10 5.10 9.65
N ILE A 26 -6.47 5.29 8.49
CA ILE A 26 -6.58 4.36 7.37
C ILE A 26 -5.80 3.09 7.71
N GLU A 27 -6.49 1.95 7.75
CA GLU A 27 -5.90 0.63 7.97
C GLU A 27 -5.26 0.11 6.67
N ILE A 28 -3.94 0.05 6.65
CA ILE A 28 -3.15 -0.41 5.51
C ILE A 28 -2.64 -1.82 5.76
N LEU A 29 -3.06 -2.77 4.92
CA LEU A 29 -2.46 -4.09 4.84
C LEU A 29 -1.33 -4.10 3.81
N HIS A 30 -0.10 -4.28 4.28
CA HIS A 30 1.09 -4.36 3.45
C HIS A 30 1.51 -5.83 3.27
N VAL A 31 1.52 -6.32 2.03
CA VAL A 31 1.88 -7.70 1.69
C VAL A 31 3.24 -7.70 1.03
N GLU A 32 4.30 -7.98 1.81
CA GLU A 32 5.68 -7.80 1.41
C GLU A 32 6.61 -8.80 2.14
N PRO A 33 7.28 -9.73 1.43
CA PRO A 33 8.20 -10.69 2.04
C PRO A 33 9.53 -10.10 2.50
N SER A 34 9.94 -8.94 1.97
CA SER A 34 11.17 -8.25 2.34
C SER A 34 10.96 -7.41 3.59
N SER A 35 11.51 -7.86 4.73
CA SER A 35 11.46 -7.10 5.98
C SER A 35 11.97 -5.67 5.83
N ARG A 36 12.99 -5.45 4.98
CA ARG A 36 13.54 -4.12 4.70
C ARG A 36 12.52 -3.20 4.03
N VAL A 37 11.70 -3.72 3.12
CA VAL A 37 10.69 -2.90 2.42
C VAL A 37 9.50 -2.67 3.36
N ALA A 38 9.11 -3.68 4.15
CA ALA A 38 8.11 -3.53 5.20
C ALA A 38 8.48 -2.43 6.22
N GLU A 39 9.72 -2.43 6.70
CA GLU A 39 10.26 -1.40 7.59
C GLU A 39 10.22 0.01 6.97
N LEU A 40 10.45 0.12 5.66
CA LEU A 40 10.43 1.41 4.97
C LEU A 40 9.02 2.02 4.96
N LEU A 41 8.00 1.22 4.68
CA LEU A 41 6.61 1.69 4.70
C LEU A 41 6.15 2.00 6.14
N ALA A 42 6.53 1.18 7.11
CA ALA A 42 6.24 1.44 8.52
C ALA A 42 6.87 2.77 8.99
N ALA A 43 8.14 3.01 8.66
CA ALA A 43 8.83 4.25 9.01
C ALA A 43 8.21 5.49 8.35
N PHE A 44 7.58 5.33 7.17
CA PHE A 44 6.81 6.39 6.53
C PHE A 44 5.50 6.66 7.28
N ALA A 45 4.76 5.61 7.66
CA ALA A 45 3.52 5.74 8.42
C ALA A 45 3.72 6.35 9.81
N ASP A 46 4.86 6.07 10.46
CA ASP A 46 5.25 6.66 11.74
C ASP A 46 5.37 8.19 11.71
N GLN A 47 5.46 8.81 10.52
CA GLN A 47 5.42 10.27 10.39
C GLN A 47 4.01 10.86 10.53
N ALA A 48 2.96 10.03 10.48
CA ALA A 48 1.56 10.42 10.62
C ALA A 48 0.74 9.30 11.30
N PRO A 49 1.05 8.96 12.56
CA PRO A 49 0.44 7.82 13.27
C PRO A 49 -1.06 7.99 13.50
N ASP A 50 -1.56 9.23 13.56
CA ASP A 50 -2.99 9.52 13.68
C ASP A 50 -3.76 9.37 12.34
N ARG A 51 -3.05 9.12 11.23
CA ARG A 51 -3.64 9.02 9.88
C ARG A 51 -3.53 7.63 9.27
N PHE A 52 -2.51 6.86 9.63
CA PHE A 52 -2.21 5.56 9.04
C PHE A 52 -1.84 4.54 10.10
N VAL A 53 -2.42 3.35 9.99
CA VAL A 53 -2.01 2.16 10.74
C VAL A 53 -1.56 1.13 9.71
N VAL A 54 -0.32 0.66 9.81
CA VAL A 54 0.24 -0.32 8.86
C VAL A 54 0.41 -1.67 9.55
N ARG A 55 -0.20 -2.70 8.97
CA ARG A 55 0.01 -4.11 9.32
C ARG A 55 0.72 -4.79 8.16
N SER A 56 1.86 -5.45 8.41
CA SER A 56 2.59 -6.17 7.37
C SER A 56 2.46 -7.69 7.52
N VAL A 57 2.28 -8.37 6.39
CA VAL A 57 2.32 -9.82 6.23
C VAL A 57 3.22 -10.16 5.03
N ASP A 58 3.77 -11.38 4.99
CA ASP A 58 4.82 -11.76 4.04
C ASP A 58 4.34 -12.62 2.87
N ARG A 59 3.03 -12.94 2.82
CA ARG A 59 2.47 -13.96 1.91
C ARG A 59 0.99 -13.71 1.64
N VAL A 60 0.48 -14.18 0.49
CA VAL A 60 -0.93 -14.05 0.06
C VAL A 60 -1.85 -14.72 1.07
N THR A 61 -1.51 -15.93 1.52
CA THR A 61 -2.36 -16.69 2.43
C THR A 61 -2.66 -15.93 3.72
N ALA A 62 -1.65 -15.26 4.29
CA ALA A 62 -1.82 -14.45 5.48
C ALA A 62 -2.59 -13.15 5.20
N ALA A 63 -2.42 -12.57 4.01
CA ALA A 63 -3.18 -11.39 3.61
C ALA A 63 -4.68 -11.69 3.52
N MET A 64 -5.06 -12.83 2.93
CA MET A 64 -6.46 -13.25 2.81
C MET A 64 -7.20 -13.37 4.15
N GLU A 65 -6.48 -13.64 5.24
CA GLU A 65 -7.08 -13.73 6.59
C GLU A 65 -7.54 -12.37 7.15
N SER A 66 -7.08 -11.26 6.56
CA SER A 66 -7.31 -9.91 7.12
C SER A 66 -7.59 -8.82 6.08
N VAL A 67 -7.74 -9.19 4.80
CA VAL A 67 -7.89 -8.24 3.70
C VAL A 67 -9.21 -7.46 3.77
N GLU A 68 -10.27 -8.08 4.29
CA GLU A 68 -11.59 -7.45 4.46
C GLU A 68 -11.59 -6.36 5.56
N ASP A 69 -10.60 -6.39 6.47
CA ASP A 69 -10.44 -5.39 7.54
C ASP A 69 -9.59 -4.18 7.12
N ALA A 70 -9.04 -4.18 5.90
CA ALA A 70 -8.13 -3.14 5.43
C ALA A 70 -8.86 -2.12 4.54
N ASP A 71 -8.60 -0.83 4.77
CA ASP A 71 -9.04 0.23 3.87
C ASP A 71 -8.18 0.30 2.60
N CYS A 72 -6.93 -0.15 2.68
CA CYS A 72 -5.98 -0.13 1.58
C CYS A 72 -5.04 -1.34 1.63
N VAL A 73 -4.82 -1.95 0.47
CA VAL A 73 -3.84 -3.02 0.29
C VAL A 73 -2.67 -2.51 -0.56
N VAL A 74 -1.46 -2.63 -0.01
CA VAL A 74 -0.20 -2.42 -0.73
C VAL A 74 0.47 -3.78 -0.86
N THR A 75 0.72 -4.24 -2.07
CA THR A 75 1.18 -5.62 -2.29
C THR A 75 2.34 -5.67 -3.28
N GLU A 76 3.37 -6.45 -2.94
CA GLU A 76 4.38 -6.88 -3.90
C GLU A 76 3.73 -7.84 -4.92
N GLN A 77 4.07 -7.65 -6.20
CA GLN A 77 3.50 -8.45 -7.28
C GLN A 77 3.91 -9.93 -7.18
N ARG A 78 5.13 -10.21 -6.70
CA ARG A 78 5.66 -11.57 -6.52
C ARG A 78 5.82 -11.93 -5.05
N LEU A 79 4.96 -12.82 -4.57
CA LEU A 79 4.95 -13.30 -3.21
C LEU A 79 5.40 -14.77 -3.14
N PRO A 80 5.82 -15.26 -1.96
CA PRO A 80 6.31 -16.63 -1.81
C PRO A 80 5.29 -17.72 -2.17
N ASP A 81 4.00 -17.42 -2.03
CA ASP A 81 2.87 -18.35 -2.19
C ASP A 81 1.83 -17.89 -3.22
N GLY A 82 2.14 -16.87 -4.03
CA GLY A 82 1.22 -16.37 -5.06
C GLY A 82 1.60 -15.01 -5.61
N THR A 83 0.61 -14.30 -6.14
CA THR A 83 0.78 -12.95 -6.69
C THR A 83 -0.14 -11.96 -6.00
N GLY A 84 0.29 -10.70 -5.87
CA GLY A 84 -0.56 -9.65 -5.32
C GLY A 84 -1.88 -9.43 -6.08
N VAL A 85 -1.94 -9.84 -7.35
CA VAL A 85 -3.15 -9.76 -8.20
C VAL A 85 -4.24 -10.70 -7.71
N GLU A 86 -3.89 -11.81 -7.06
CA GLU A 86 -4.88 -12.77 -6.52
C GLU A 86 -5.75 -12.14 -5.42
N LEU A 87 -5.31 -11.03 -4.83
CA LEU A 87 -6.09 -10.28 -3.83
C LEU A 87 -7.24 -9.47 -4.45
N LEU A 88 -7.26 -9.22 -5.76
CA LEU A 88 -8.29 -8.38 -6.43
C LEU A 88 -9.72 -8.96 -6.36
N GLY A 89 -9.86 -10.25 -6.07
CA GLY A 89 -11.17 -10.88 -5.84
C GLY A 89 -11.70 -10.70 -4.42
N HIS A 90 -10.94 -10.03 -3.55
CA HIS A 90 -11.14 -9.99 -2.10
C HIS A 90 -10.98 -8.57 -1.51
N VAL A 91 -10.94 -7.54 -2.36
CA VAL A 91 -10.87 -6.11 -2.01
C VAL A 91 -11.99 -5.32 -2.65
#